data_AF-A0A398D5Y9-F1
#
_entry.id   AF-A0A398D5Y9-F1
#
_cell.length_a   1.000
_cell.length_b   1.000
_cell.length_c   1.000
_cell.angle_alpha   90.00
_cell.angle_beta   90.00
_cell.angle_gamma   90.00
#
_symmetry.space_group_name_H-M   'P 1'
#
loop_
_entity.id
_entity.type
_entity.pdbx_description
1 polymer ?
#
loop_
_entity_poly.entity_id
_entity_poly.type
_entity_poly.pdbx_seq_one_letter_code
_entity_poly.pdbx_strand_id
1 'polypeptide(L)'
;MPAVQRDVSMKQSLRATLLELVVGVVLGGCMLLLGSWAGAKLGSGASNGWGDIIGALFGSVLAFPVGFVAGMWLMAWRLHFPHSLWRGIFGAALGLVLVLLLAEPLRLNRDSRVMGTLLYLVPSVAALFGFNQPQHESGSAGRR
;
A
#
# COMPACT_ATOMS: atom_id res chain seq x y z
N MET A 1 -36.74 10.70 -10.49
CA MET A 1 -35.82 9.61 -10.86
C MET A 1 -34.36 9.79 -10.34
N PRO A 2 -34.11 10.15 -9.06
CA PRO A 2 -32.74 10.27 -8.53
C PRO A 2 -32.15 8.96 -7.94
N ALA A 3 -33.00 7.99 -7.55
CA ALA A 3 -32.53 6.76 -6.90
C ALA A 3 -31.79 5.81 -7.87
N VAL A 4 -32.33 5.60 -9.07
CA VAL A 4 -31.75 4.69 -10.08
C VAL A 4 -30.38 5.17 -10.56
N GLN A 5 -30.17 6.48 -10.67
CA GLN A 5 -28.91 7.06 -11.16
C GLN A 5 -27.79 6.98 -10.11
N ARG A 6 -28.12 6.97 -8.81
CA ARG A 6 -27.15 6.74 -7.72
C ARG A 6 -26.61 5.31 -7.72
N ASP A 7 -27.47 4.32 -7.93
CA ASP A 7 -27.08 2.91 -7.86
C ASP A 7 -26.08 2.51 -8.96
N VAL A 8 -26.22 3.08 -10.16
CA VAL A 8 -25.30 2.81 -11.29
C VAL A 8 -23.92 3.40 -11.02
N SER A 9 -23.87 4.65 -10.52
CA SER A 9 -22.62 5.33 -10.18
C SER A 9 -21.87 4.61 -9.04
N MET A 10 -22.59 4.18 -8.00
CA MET A 10 -22.00 3.49 -6.85
C MET A 10 -21.41 2.12 -7.24
N LYS A 11 -22.10 1.37 -8.12
CA LYS A 11 -21.59 0.09 -8.64
C LYS A 11 -20.33 0.26 -9.51
N GLN A 12 -20.24 1.32 -10.31
CA GLN A 12 -19.05 1.60 -11.11
C GLN A 12 -17.86 2.01 -10.24
N SER A 13 -18.06 2.87 -9.24
CA SER A 13 -17.01 3.26 -8.28
C SER A 13 -16.48 2.04 -7.50
N LEU A 14 -17.38 1.19 -6.99
CA LEU A 14 -16.98 -0.01 -6.25
C LEU A 14 -16.16 -0.97 -7.11
N ARG A 15 -16.55 -1.17 -8.38
CA ARG A 15 -15.79 -2.03 -9.31
C ARG A 15 -14.40 -1.48 -9.58
N ALA A 16 -14.26 -0.16 -9.74
CA ALA A 16 -12.97 0.48 -9.94
C ALA A 16 -12.05 0.28 -8.72
N THR A 17 -12.57 0.53 -7.51
CA THR A 17 -11.81 0.32 -6.27
C THR A 17 -11.40 -1.14 -6.06
N LEU A 18 -12.29 -2.10 -6.39
CA LEU A 18 -11.95 -3.52 -6.33
C LEU A 18 -10.85 -3.88 -7.33
N LEU A 19 -10.88 -3.32 -8.55
CA LEU A 19 -9.83 -3.55 -9.53
C LEU A 19 -8.49 -2.93 -9.11
N GLU A 20 -8.49 -1.72 -8.58
CA GLU A 20 -7.30 -1.08 -8.01
C GLU A 20 -6.70 -1.93 -6.90
N LEU A 21 -7.54 -2.50 -6.03
CA LEU A 21 -7.10 -3.36 -4.93
C LEU A 21 -6.51 -4.66 -5.46
N VAL A 22 -7.17 -5.33 -6.42
CA VAL A 22 -6.66 -6.58 -7.02
C VAL A 22 -5.32 -6.34 -7.73
N VAL A 23 -5.24 -5.31 -8.57
CA VAL A 23 -4.00 -4.97 -9.28
C VAL A 23 -2.90 -4.55 -8.29
N GLY A 24 -3.25 -3.76 -7.27
CA GLY A 24 -2.36 -3.40 -6.17
C GLY A 24 -1.80 -4.62 -5.45
N VAL A 25 -2.63 -5.58 -5.04
CA VAL A 25 -2.18 -6.81 -4.37
C VAL A 25 -1.27 -7.64 -5.29
N VAL A 26 -1.64 -7.80 -6.56
CA VAL A 26 -0.83 -8.58 -7.52
C VAL A 26 0.54 -7.93 -7.72
N LEU A 27 0.58 -6.63 -7.99
CA LEU A 27 1.84 -5.92 -8.23
C LEU A 27 2.68 -5.80 -6.95
N GLY A 28 2.03 -5.57 -5.81
CA GLY A 28 2.63 -5.58 -4.48
C GLY A 28 3.26 -6.93 -4.16
N GLY A 29 2.57 -8.05 -4.46
CA GLY A 29 3.09 -9.40 -4.29
C GLY A 29 4.30 -9.69 -5.19
N CYS A 30 4.27 -9.27 -6.46
CA CYS A 30 5.43 -9.39 -7.35
C CYS A 30 6.64 -8.61 -6.81
N MET A 31 6.44 -7.38 -6.35
CA MET A 31 7.49 -6.57 -5.76
C MET A 31 7.96 -7.11 -4.41
N LEU A 32 7.08 -7.73 -3.62
CA LEU A 32 7.46 -8.43 -2.40
C LEU A 32 8.48 -9.52 -2.71
N LEU A 33 8.24 -10.35 -3.72
CA LEU A 33 9.17 -11.42 -4.11
C LEU A 33 10.50 -10.85 -4.61
N LEU A 34 10.45 -9.82 -5.46
CA LEU A 34 11.66 -9.15 -5.96
C LEU A 34 12.45 -8.47 -4.84
N GLY A 35 11.76 -7.79 -3.92
CA GLY A 35 12.34 -7.13 -2.77
C GLY A 35 12.95 -8.14 -1.78
N SER A 36 12.28 -9.28 -1.57
CA SER A 36 12.82 -10.38 -0.75
C SER A 36 14.12 -10.91 -1.35
N TRP A 37 14.13 -11.14 -2.65
CA TRP A 37 15.33 -11.64 -3.34
C TRP A 37 16.47 -10.62 -3.34
N ALA A 38 16.18 -9.36 -3.64
CA ALA A 38 17.17 -8.28 -3.61
C ALA A 38 17.72 -8.05 -2.19
N GLY A 39 16.84 -8.07 -1.20
CA GLY A 39 17.19 -7.95 0.21
C GLY A 39 18.05 -9.10 0.71
N ALA A 40 17.72 -10.34 0.35
CA ALA A 40 18.55 -11.50 0.65
C ALA A 40 19.96 -11.34 0.06
N LYS A 41 20.05 -10.92 -1.20
CA LYS A 41 21.34 -10.71 -1.88
C LYS A 41 22.21 -9.66 -1.17
N LEU A 42 21.60 -8.59 -0.67
CA LEU A 42 22.29 -7.56 0.13
C LEU A 42 22.77 -8.10 1.50
N GLY A 43 22.05 -9.05 2.07
CA GLY A 43 22.36 -9.69 3.35
C GLY A 43 23.41 -10.82 3.30
N SER A 44 23.69 -11.34 2.10
CA SER A 44 24.54 -12.53 1.87
C SER A 44 26.03 -12.40 2.25
N GLY A 45 26.47 -11.20 2.63
CA GLY A 45 27.81 -10.98 3.18
C GLY A 45 27.97 -11.38 4.65
N ALA A 46 26.88 -11.67 5.38
CA ALA A 46 26.95 -12.02 6.80
C ALA A 46 27.30 -13.51 7.00
N SER A 47 28.31 -13.78 7.83
CA SER A 47 28.96 -15.10 7.99
C SER A 47 28.05 -16.27 8.41
N ASN A 48 26.82 -16.01 8.86
CA ASN A 48 25.97 -17.00 9.51
C ASN A 48 24.61 -17.20 8.81
N GLY A 49 24.39 -16.69 7.59
CA GLY A 49 23.12 -16.83 6.84
C GLY A 49 21.92 -16.05 7.42
N TRP A 50 22.04 -15.51 8.64
CA TRP A 50 21.05 -14.61 9.25
C TRP A 50 20.85 -13.31 8.46
N GLY A 51 21.90 -12.83 7.79
CA GLY A 51 21.82 -11.65 6.94
C GLY A 51 20.83 -11.82 5.80
N ASP A 52 20.78 -13.01 5.18
CA ASP A 52 19.85 -13.30 4.09
C ASP A 52 18.39 -13.24 4.55
N ILE A 53 18.11 -13.81 5.71
CA ILE A 53 16.75 -13.84 6.27
C ILE A 53 16.30 -12.42 6.62
N ILE A 54 17.13 -11.67 7.36
CA ILE A 54 16.82 -10.31 7.76
C ILE A 54 16.68 -9.41 6.52
N GLY A 55 17.61 -9.52 5.58
CA GLY A 55 17.60 -8.80 4.32
C GLY A 55 16.35 -9.09 3.50
N ALA A 56 15.98 -10.36 3.34
CA ALA A 56 14.75 -10.75 2.66
C ALA A 56 13.51 -10.18 3.33
N LEU A 57 13.46 -10.22 4.68
CA LEU A 57 12.32 -9.71 5.43
C LEU A 57 12.15 -8.20 5.21
N PHE A 58 13.22 -7.42 5.41
CA PHE A 58 13.20 -5.97 5.21
C PHE A 58 12.90 -5.60 3.75
N GLY A 59 13.53 -6.30 2.81
CA GLY A 59 13.28 -6.09 1.38
C GLY A 59 11.83 -6.35 1.00
N SER A 60 11.22 -7.39 1.55
CA SER A 60 9.81 -7.74 1.31
C SER A 60 8.84 -6.70 1.88
N VAL A 61 9.09 -6.25 3.11
CA VAL A 61 8.26 -5.30 3.85
C VAL A 61 8.29 -3.91 3.21
N LEU A 62 9.44 -3.50 2.67
CA LEU A 62 9.56 -2.22 1.97
C LEU A 62 9.06 -2.26 0.53
N ALA A 63 9.28 -3.37 -0.19
CA ALA A 63 8.92 -3.46 -1.60
C ALA A 63 7.41 -3.65 -1.81
N PHE A 64 6.71 -4.38 -0.92
CA PHE A 64 5.28 -4.63 -1.07
C PHE A 64 4.44 -3.34 -1.12
N PRO A 65 4.54 -2.38 -0.19
CA PRO A 65 3.76 -1.14 -0.24
C PRO A 65 4.05 -0.32 -1.49
N VAL A 66 5.31 -0.30 -1.94
CA VAL A 66 5.72 0.39 -3.17
C VAL A 66 5.05 -0.26 -4.39
N GLY A 67 5.10 -1.58 -4.49
CA GLY A 67 4.42 -2.32 -5.56
C GLY A 67 2.89 -2.16 -5.49
N PHE A 68 2.32 -2.14 -4.30
CA PHE A 68 0.89 -1.96 -4.09
C PHE A 68 0.39 -0.61 -4.60
N VAL A 69 1.08 0.48 -4.22
CA VAL A 69 0.75 1.82 -4.70
C VAL A 69 1.00 1.95 -6.20
N ALA A 70 2.07 1.35 -6.74
CA ALA A 70 2.32 1.32 -8.18
C ALA A 70 1.22 0.57 -8.95
N GLY A 71 0.67 -0.52 -8.39
CA GLY A 71 -0.45 -1.25 -8.98
C GLY A 71 -1.75 -0.45 -9.00
N MET A 72 -2.04 0.24 -7.89
CA MET A 72 -3.17 1.18 -7.83
C MET A 72 -3.01 2.33 -8.83
N TRP A 73 -1.80 2.90 -8.92
CA TRP A 73 -1.50 3.96 -9.89
C TRP A 73 -1.70 3.51 -11.33
N LEU A 74 -1.21 2.32 -11.68
CA LEU A 74 -1.35 1.77 -13.02
C LEU A 74 -2.83 1.69 -13.43
N MET A 75 -3.68 1.29 -12.49
CA MET A 75 -5.13 1.22 -12.72
C MET A 75 -5.76 2.61 -12.82
N ALA A 76 -5.41 3.54 -11.94
CA ALA A 76 -5.91 4.92 -11.98
C ALA A 76 -5.48 5.66 -13.25
N TRP A 77 -4.24 5.45 -13.71
CA TRP A 77 -3.74 5.98 -14.97
C TRP A 77 -4.56 5.44 -16.15
N ARG A 78 -4.83 4.13 -16.16
CA ARG A 78 -5.64 3.48 -17.21
C ARG A 78 -7.10 3.93 -17.20
N LEU A 79 -7.66 4.24 -16.03
CA LEU A 79 -9.05 4.68 -15.86
C LEU A 79 -9.23 6.21 -15.88
N HIS A 80 -8.14 6.97 -16.04
CA HIS A 80 -8.12 8.45 -16.09
C HIS A 80 -8.79 9.12 -14.88
N PHE A 81 -8.69 8.51 -13.70
CA PHE A 81 -9.21 9.14 -12.48
C PHE A 81 -8.19 10.10 -11.84
N PRO A 82 -8.62 11.28 -11.36
CA PRO A 82 -7.75 12.26 -10.72
C PRO A 82 -7.45 11.87 -9.26
N HIS A 83 -6.68 10.81 -9.06
CA HIS A 83 -6.24 10.38 -7.72
C HIS A 83 -4.83 10.89 -7.42
N SER A 84 -4.57 11.21 -6.15
CA SER A 84 -3.26 11.72 -5.73
C SER A 84 -2.34 10.58 -5.33
N LEU A 85 -1.35 10.28 -6.18
CA LEU A 85 -0.32 9.28 -5.92
C LEU A 85 0.43 9.51 -4.61
N TRP A 86 0.80 10.75 -4.36
CA TRP A 86 1.55 11.14 -3.18
C TRP A 86 0.81 10.79 -1.90
N ARG A 87 -0.51 11.00 -1.85
CA ARG A 87 -1.32 10.62 -0.68
C ARG A 87 -1.36 9.11 -0.46
N GLY A 88 -1.39 8.31 -1.53
CA GLY A 88 -1.30 6.85 -1.44
C GLY A 88 0.04 6.38 -0.87
N ILE A 89 1.15 6.97 -1.34
CA ILE A 89 2.51 6.69 -0.83
C ILE A 89 2.63 7.09 0.64
N PHE A 90 2.18 8.29 1.01
CA PHE A 90 2.18 8.76 2.40
C PHE A 90 1.30 7.88 3.29
N GLY A 91 0.13 7.45 2.81
CA GLY A 91 -0.74 6.52 3.53
C GLY A 91 -0.08 5.17 3.78
N ALA A 92 0.52 4.57 2.75
CA ALA A 92 1.30 3.33 2.88
C ALA A 92 2.44 3.47 3.91
N ALA A 93 3.26 4.52 3.78
CA ALA A 93 4.40 4.75 4.66
C ALA A 93 3.96 4.97 6.12
N LEU A 94 2.91 5.78 6.33
CA LEU A 94 2.38 6.07 7.65
C LEU A 94 1.74 4.81 8.28
N GLY A 95 1.01 4.01 7.49
CA GLY A 95 0.47 2.73 7.93
C GLY A 95 1.57 1.75 8.35
N LEU A 96 2.68 1.70 7.61
CA LEU A 96 3.82 0.84 7.94
C LEU A 96 4.49 1.27 9.25
N VAL A 97 4.79 2.57 9.38
CA VAL A 97 5.37 3.14 10.60
C VAL A 97 4.46 2.92 11.80
N LEU A 98 3.14 3.07 11.62
CA LEU A 98 2.16 2.83 12.67
C LEU A 98 2.19 1.39 13.15
N VAL A 99 2.21 0.40 12.24
CA VAL A 99 2.33 -1.02 12.64
C VAL A 99 3.61 -1.28 13.40
N LEU A 100 4.74 -0.74 12.95
CA LEU A 100 6.03 -0.92 13.62
C LEU A 100 6.02 -0.31 15.03
N LEU A 101 5.48 0.89 15.19
CA LEU A 101 5.34 1.54 16.50
C LEU A 101 4.37 0.80 17.43
N LEU A 102 3.30 0.21 16.87
CA LEU A 102 2.30 -0.53 17.63
C LEU A 102 2.72 -1.98 17.91
N ALA A 103 3.75 -2.49 17.24
CA ALA A 103 4.17 -3.89 17.33
C ALA A 103 4.56 -4.29 18.75
N GLU A 104 5.31 -3.42 19.44
CA GLU A 104 5.74 -3.62 20.82
C GLU A 104 4.63 -3.40 21.86
N PRO A 105 3.90 -2.26 21.90
CA PRO A 105 2.92 -2.00 22.95
C PRO A 105 1.72 -2.96 22.90
N LEU A 106 1.28 -3.37 21.71
CA LEU A 106 0.19 -4.35 21.56
C LEU A 106 0.69 -5.79 21.64
N ARG A 107 2.00 -6.02 21.84
CA ARG A 107 2.63 -7.34 21.83
C ARG A 107 2.27 -8.16 20.59
N LEU A 108 2.10 -7.50 19.45
CA LEU A 108 1.80 -8.14 18.17
C LEU A 108 2.89 -9.14 17.77
N ASN A 109 4.11 -8.93 18.27
CA ASN A 109 5.25 -9.82 18.09
C ASN A 109 5.07 -11.21 18.74
N ARG A 110 4.02 -11.45 19.55
CA ARG A 110 3.71 -12.78 20.09
C ARG A 110 3.17 -13.74 19.04
N ASP A 111 2.51 -13.23 17.99
CA ASP A 111 1.96 -14.05 16.93
C ASP A 111 2.47 -13.54 15.57
N SER A 112 3.41 -14.29 15.00
CA SER A 112 4.03 -13.97 13.72
C SER A 112 3.01 -13.88 12.57
N ARG A 113 1.88 -14.62 12.65
CA ARG A 113 0.83 -14.56 11.63
C ARG A 113 0.07 -13.24 11.70
N VAL A 114 -0.26 -12.79 12.91
CA VAL A 114 -0.98 -11.53 13.12
C VAL A 114 -0.07 -10.36 12.74
N MET A 115 1.19 -10.36 13.18
CA MET A 115 2.15 -9.31 12.84
C MET A 115 2.42 -9.25 11.33
N GLY A 116 2.66 -10.39 10.68
CA GLY A 116 2.83 -10.47 9.23
C GLY A 116 1.60 -9.94 8.50
N THR A 117 0.40 -10.33 8.92
CA THR A 117 -0.84 -9.86 8.31
C THR A 117 -0.99 -8.34 8.42
N LEU A 118 -0.75 -7.76 9.60
CA LEU A 118 -0.86 -6.33 9.83
C LEU A 118 0.19 -5.52 9.07
N LEU A 119 1.42 -6.05 8.95
CA LEU A 119 2.50 -5.42 8.19
C LEU A 119 2.17 -5.21 6.72
N TYR A 120 1.27 -5.99 6.13
CA TYR A 120 0.82 -5.81 4.75
C TYR A 120 -0.57 -5.17 4.66
N LEU A 121 -1.49 -5.56 5.53
CA LEU A 121 -2.88 -5.11 5.50
C LEU A 121 -3.00 -3.61 5.85
N VAL A 122 -2.38 -3.17 6.94
CA VAL A 122 -2.53 -1.78 7.41
C VAL A 122 -1.95 -0.78 6.41
N PRO A 123 -0.73 -0.98 5.85
CA PRO A 123 -0.22 -0.10 4.79
C PRO A 123 -1.10 -0.09 3.55
N SER A 124 -1.63 -1.25 3.12
CA SER A 124 -2.52 -1.33 1.96
C SER A 124 -3.83 -0.58 2.17
N VAL A 125 -4.45 -0.73 3.35
CA VAL A 125 -5.69 -0.02 3.70
C VAL A 125 -5.40 1.49 3.81
N ALA A 126 -4.32 1.89 4.48
CA ALA A 126 -3.96 3.30 4.61
C ALA A 126 -3.62 3.94 3.26
N ALA A 127 -2.94 3.20 2.36
CA ALA A 127 -2.69 3.63 0.99
C ALA A 127 -4.00 3.82 0.21
N LEU A 128 -4.94 2.87 0.33
CA LEU A 128 -6.25 2.95 -0.30
C LEU A 128 -7.03 4.18 0.16
N PHE A 129 -7.06 4.43 1.47
CA PHE A 129 -7.70 5.61 2.05
C PHE A 129 -7.03 6.90 1.58
N GLY A 130 -5.70 6.98 1.61
CA GLY A 130 -4.97 8.16 1.14
C GLY A 130 -5.18 8.43 -0.35
N PHE A 131 -5.18 7.37 -1.16
CA PHE A 131 -5.36 7.47 -2.60
C PHE A 131 -6.76 7.94 -2.98
N ASN A 132 -7.79 7.42 -2.32
CA ASN A 132 -9.20 7.69 -2.62
C ASN A 132 -9.77 8.94 -1.94
N GLN A 133 -8.96 9.70 -1.18
CA GLN A 133 -9.39 10.97 -0.62
C GLN A 133 -9.58 12.01 -1.73
N PRO A 134 -10.76 12.64 -1.86
CA PRO A 134 -10.99 13.69 -2.84
C PRO A 134 -9.92 14.78 -2.65
N GLN A 135 -9.35 15.24 -3.76
CA GLN A 135 -8.56 16.45 -3.75
C GLN A 135 -9.51 17.58 -3.34
N HIS A 136 -9.53 17.93 -2.06
CA HIS A 136 -9.90 19.28 -1.69
C HIS A 136 -8.88 20.15 -2.40
N GLU A 137 -9.28 20.67 -3.56
CA GLU A 137 -8.64 21.83 -4.14
C GLU A 137 -8.46 22.81 -2.99
N SER A 138 -7.22 23.02 -2.58
CA SER A 138 -6.82 24.18 -1.83
C SER A 138 -7.01 25.38 -2.75
N GLY A 139 -8.28 25.73 -2.95
CA GLY A 139 -8.75 27.03 -3.40
C GLY A 139 -8.45 28.03 -2.29
N SER A 140 -7.19 28.46 -2.24
CA SER A 140 -6.79 29.67 -1.52
C SER A 140 -5.50 30.23 -2.13
N ALA A 141 -5.59 30.60 -3.40
CA ALA A 141 -4.76 31.65 -3.98
C ALA A 141 -5.57 32.43 -5.02
N GLY A 142 -6.75 32.92 -4.60
CA GLY A 142 -7.29 34.13 -5.19
C GLY A 142 -6.59 35.32 -4.52
N ARG A 143 -5.77 36.06 -5.27
CA ARG A 143 -5.79 37.54 -5.32
C ARG A 143 -4.65 38.09 -6.19
N ARG A 144 -5.09 38.66 -7.31
CA ARG A 144 -4.49 39.71 -8.15
C ARG A 144 -3.44 39.28 -9.16
#